data_AF-A0A3N0WKL4-F1
#
_entry.id   AF-A0A3N0WKL4-F1
#
_cell.length_a   1.000
_cell.length_b   1.000
_cell.length_c   1.000
_cell.angle_alpha   90.00
_cell.angle_beta   90.00
_cell.angle_gamma   90.00
#
_symmetry.space_group_name_H-M   'P 1'
#
loop_
_entity.id
_entity.type
_entity.pdbx_description
1 polymer ?
#
loop_
_entity_poly.entity_id
_entity_poly.type
_entity_poly.pdbx_seq_one_letter_code
_entity_poly.pdbx_strand_id
1 'polypeptide(L)'
;MNSELRELFEIKEDEEKPNKPVSQNVGAHVVIRLAVIVLATIAFFFAMSQAQGWGALGIALYMVMFHALWLLFIIIETVVLQSNGKLKLRNVNLIFIGVLLFIYGIGAIMIFGR
;
A
#
# COMPACT_ATOMS: atom_id res chain seq x y z
N MET A 1 7.38 0.29 46.26
CA MET A 1 8.46 1.26 46.06
C MET A 1 8.04 2.57 46.71
N ASN A 2 8.84 3.14 47.60
CA ASN A 2 8.51 4.34 48.40
C ASN A 2 8.55 5.61 47.52
N SER A 3 7.66 6.58 47.77
CA SER A 3 7.51 7.82 46.98
C SER A 3 8.74 8.73 47.03
N GLU A 4 9.45 8.75 48.17
CA GLU A 4 10.67 9.57 48.35
C GLU A 4 11.82 9.14 47.44
N LEU A 5 11.98 7.82 47.23
CA LEU A 5 13.00 7.29 46.32
C LEU A 5 12.72 7.67 44.86
N ARG A 6 11.44 7.86 44.51
CA ARG A 6 11.02 8.20 43.15
C ARG A 6 11.32 9.68 42.81
N GLU A 7 11.25 10.57 43.79
CA GLU A 7 11.71 11.97 43.65
C GLU A 7 13.24 12.08 43.60
N LEU A 8 13.94 11.33 44.46
CA LEU A 8 15.41 11.38 44.57
C LEU A 8 16.16 10.97 43.30
N PHE A 9 15.56 10.13 42.46
CA PHE A 9 16.18 9.67 41.22
C PHE A 9 15.78 10.49 40.00
N GLU A 10 15.04 11.60 40.14
CA GLU A 10 14.42 12.34 39.03
C GLU A 10 13.98 11.38 37.92
N ILE A 11 13.32 10.27 38.31
CA ILE A 11 12.72 9.38 37.34
C ILE A 11 11.54 10.16 36.83
N LYS A 12 11.83 11.04 35.86
CA LYS A 12 10.91 11.47 34.84
C LYS A 12 10.48 10.13 34.27
N GLU A 13 9.33 9.65 34.73
CA GLU A 13 8.45 8.91 33.84
C GLU A 13 8.45 9.80 32.62
N ASP A 14 9.22 9.42 31.61
CA ASP A 14 8.95 9.81 30.25
C ASP A 14 7.49 9.45 30.13
N GLU A 15 6.63 10.45 30.31
CA GLU A 15 5.24 10.38 29.95
C GLU A 15 5.34 10.03 28.47
N GLU A 16 5.36 8.74 28.18
CA GLU A 16 4.93 8.17 26.92
C GLU A 16 3.53 8.74 26.80
N LYS A 17 3.46 9.95 26.21
CA LYS A 17 2.23 10.62 25.88
C LYS A 17 1.40 9.52 25.28
N PRO A 18 0.27 9.10 25.89
CA PRO A 18 -0.53 8.04 25.34
C PRO A 18 -0.87 8.55 23.95
N ASN A 19 -0.21 7.95 22.96
CA ASN A 19 -0.15 8.48 21.61
C ASN A 19 -1.57 8.23 21.10
N LYS A 20 -2.47 9.19 21.37
CA LYS A 20 -3.91 9.07 21.14
C LYS A 20 -4.02 8.49 19.75
N PRO A 21 -4.73 7.36 19.56
CA PRO A 21 -4.77 6.73 18.26
C PRO A 21 -5.31 7.79 17.29
N VAL A 22 -4.42 8.34 16.47
CA VAL A 22 -4.79 9.30 15.42
C VAL A 22 -5.89 8.60 14.66
N SER A 23 -7.09 9.16 14.61
CA SER A 23 -8.21 8.49 13.95
C SER A 23 -7.82 8.25 12.48
N GLN A 24 -7.64 6.98 12.13
CA GLN A 24 -7.21 6.57 10.80
C GLN A 24 -8.47 6.22 10.01
N ASN A 25 -8.79 7.00 8.98
CA ASN A 25 -9.91 6.69 8.11
C ASN A 25 -9.52 5.56 7.13
N VAL A 26 -9.53 4.33 7.64
CA VAL A 26 -9.20 3.13 6.87
C VAL A 26 -10.16 2.95 5.68
N GLY A 27 -11.44 3.30 5.84
CA GLY A 27 -12.44 3.18 4.78
C GLY A 27 -12.08 4.04 3.57
N ALA A 28 -11.84 5.33 3.77
CA ALA A 28 -11.42 6.23 2.69
C ALA A 28 -10.10 5.76 2.05
N HIS A 29 -9.16 5.27 2.86
CA HIS A 29 -7.88 4.74 2.39
C HIS A 29 -8.06 3.55 1.43
N VAL A 30 -8.90 2.58 1.79
CA VAL A 30 -9.22 1.43 0.93
C VAL A 30 -9.94 1.89 -0.34
N VAL A 31 -10.94 2.76 -0.21
CA VAL A 31 -11.76 3.24 -1.35
C VAL A 31 -10.91 3.94 -2.40
N ILE A 32 -10.01 4.84 -1.98
CA ILE A 32 -9.13 5.57 -2.91
C ILE A 32 -8.24 4.59 -3.69
N ARG A 33 -7.67 3.58 -3.04
CA ARG A 33 -6.81 2.59 -3.70
C ARG A 33 -7.55 1.76 -4.72
N LEU A 34 -8.72 1.27 -4.34
CA LEU A 34 -9.57 0.50 -5.23
C LEU A 34 -10.02 1.36 -6.41
N ALA A 35 -10.39 2.62 -6.18
CA ALA A 35 -10.77 3.53 -7.24
C ALA A 35 -9.67 3.69 -8.29
N VAL A 36 -8.41 3.92 -7.87
CA VAL A 36 -7.28 4.04 -8.80
C VAL A 36 -7.10 2.77 -9.66
N ILE A 37 -7.08 1.59 -9.04
CA ILE A 37 -6.89 0.33 -9.77
C ILE A 37 -8.08 0.03 -10.70
N VAL A 38 -9.31 0.19 -10.22
CA VAL A 38 -10.52 -0.13 -10.99
C VAL A 38 -10.65 0.82 -12.19
N LEU A 39 -10.48 2.12 -11.98
CA LEU A 39 -10.56 3.11 -13.06
C LEU A 39 -9.44 2.90 -14.09
N ALA A 40 -8.21 2.64 -13.65
CA ALA A 40 -7.11 2.32 -14.56
C ALA A 40 -7.38 1.04 -15.36
N THR A 41 -7.90 -0.01 -14.71
CA THR A 41 -8.25 -1.28 -15.37
C THR A 41 -9.30 -1.06 -16.45
N ILE A 42 -10.36 -0.30 -16.15
CA ILE A 42 -11.40 0.04 -17.13
C ILE A 42 -10.79 0.83 -18.30
N ALA A 43 -9.93 1.82 -18.02
CA ALA A 43 -9.27 2.61 -19.06
C ALA A 43 -8.37 1.74 -19.97
N PHE A 44 -7.55 0.86 -19.40
CA PHE A 44 -6.72 -0.07 -20.15
C PHE A 44 -7.55 -1.06 -20.97
N PHE A 45 -8.68 -1.53 -20.45
CA PHE A 45 -9.58 -2.41 -21.17
C PHE A 45 -10.14 -1.72 -22.43
N PHE A 46 -10.66 -0.50 -22.30
CA PHE A 46 -11.14 0.28 -23.45
C PHE A 46 -10.03 0.64 -24.45
N ALA A 47 -8.82 0.90 -23.95
CA ALA A 47 -7.67 1.17 -24.80
C ALA A 47 -7.30 -0.09 -25.61
N MET A 48 -7.24 -1.26 -24.95
CA MET A 48 -6.95 -2.53 -25.63
C MET A 48 -8.04 -2.92 -26.63
N SER A 49 -9.33 -2.71 -26.33
CA SER A 49 -10.43 -3.07 -27.24
C SER A 49 -10.40 -2.30 -28.57
N GLN A 50 -9.75 -1.14 -28.60
CA GLN A 50 -9.60 -0.31 -29.79
C GLN A 50 -8.26 -0.50 -30.51
N ALA A 51 -7.31 -1.21 -29.88
CA ALA A 51 -5.97 -1.35 -30.41
C ALA A 51 -5.88 -2.44 -31.48
N GLN A 52 -5.09 -2.18 -32.52
CA GLN A 52 -4.84 -3.12 -33.61
C GLN A 52 -3.37 -3.54 -33.66
N GLY A 53 -3.12 -4.79 -34.04
CA GLY A 53 -1.77 -5.35 -34.17
C GLY A 53 -0.92 -5.18 -32.92
N TRP A 54 0.30 -4.66 -33.08
CA TRP A 54 1.25 -4.41 -31.99
C TRP A 54 0.79 -3.34 -30.98
N GLY A 55 -0.23 -2.54 -31.29
CA GLY A 55 -0.78 -1.55 -30.37
C GLY A 55 -1.32 -2.18 -29.08
N ALA A 56 -1.95 -3.36 -29.17
CA ALA A 56 -2.47 -4.07 -28.01
C ALA A 56 -1.34 -4.51 -27.06
N LEU A 57 -0.21 -4.97 -27.61
CA LEU A 57 0.97 -5.32 -26.84
C LEU A 57 1.56 -4.08 -26.15
N GLY A 58 1.64 -2.95 -26.85
CA GLY A 58 2.10 -1.69 -26.27
C GLY A 58 1.25 -1.25 -25.07
N ILE A 59 -0.07 -1.37 -25.17
CA ILE A 59 -0.99 -1.04 -24.07
C ILE A 59 -0.84 -2.01 -22.90
N ALA A 60 -0.66 -3.31 -23.17
CA ALA A 60 -0.37 -4.28 -22.13
C ALA A 60 0.93 -3.95 -21.38
N LEU A 61 1.98 -3.51 -22.08
CA LEU A 61 3.23 -3.05 -21.45
C LEU A 61 3.00 -1.79 -20.59
N TYR A 62 2.22 -0.81 -21.08
CA TYR A 62 1.85 0.36 -20.29
C TYR A 62 1.07 -0.01 -19.02
N MET A 63 0.16 -1.00 -19.10
CA MET A 63 -0.57 -1.50 -17.94
C MET A 63 0.37 -2.12 -16.89
N VAL A 64 1.36 -2.91 -17.32
CA VAL A 64 2.38 -3.48 -16.41
C VAL A 64 3.22 -2.37 -15.77
N MET A 65 3.69 -1.39 -16.53
CA MET A 65 4.44 -0.25 -16.00
C MET A 65 3.62 0.56 -14.99
N PHE A 66 2.34 0.81 -15.29
CA PHE A 66 1.42 1.48 -14.37
C PHE A 66 1.31 0.72 -13.04
N HIS A 67 1.10 -0.60 -13.07
CA HIS A 67 1.03 -1.39 -11.85
C HIS A 67 2.36 -1.42 -11.09
N ALA A 68 3.51 -1.43 -11.77
CA ALA A 68 4.82 -1.35 -11.13
C ALA A 68 5.03 -0.02 -10.40
N LEU A 69 4.68 1.10 -11.05
CA LEU A 69 4.74 2.44 -10.44
C LEU A 69 3.77 2.56 -9.26
N TRP A 70 2.56 2.01 -9.41
CA TRP A 70 1.56 2.00 -8.35
C TRP A 70 2.02 1.15 -7.14
N LEU A 71 2.63 0.00 -7.39
CA LEU A 71 3.21 -0.84 -6.35
C LEU A 71 4.32 -0.08 -5.60
N LEU A 72 5.22 0.58 -6.33
CA LEU A 72 6.28 1.40 -5.73
C LEU A 72 5.70 2.51 -4.84
N PHE A 73 4.66 3.20 -5.31
CA PHE A 73 3.95 4.21 -4.53
C PHE A 73 3.41 3.63 -3.21
N ILE A 74 2.74 2.47 -3.25
CA ILE A 74 2.21 1.82 -2.05
C ILE A 74 3.34 1.40 -1.09
N ILE A 75 4.48 0.94 -1.61
CA ILE A 75 5.65 0.58 -0.79
C ILE A 75 6.22 1.80 -0.07
N ILE A 76 6.47 2.90 -0.79
CA ILE A 76 6.97 4.15 -0.20
C ILE A 76 6.02 4.64 0.90
N GLU A 77 4.73 4.65 0.60
CA GLU A 77 3.72 5.07 1.57
C GLU A 77 3.65 4.13 2.77
N THR A 78 3.87 2.82 2.61
CA THR A 78 3.96 1.86 3.71
C THR A 78 5.07 2.25 4.69
N VAL A 79 6.24 2.64 4.18
CA VAL A 79 7.37 3.13 4.99
C VAL A 79 6.99 4.43 5.70
N VAL A 80 6.38 5.38 5.00
CA VAL A 80 5.93 6.65 5.59
C VAL A 80 4.89 6.42 6.69
N LEU A 81 3.93 5.50 6.49
CA LEU A 81 2.90 5.18 7.48
C LEU A 81 3.50 4.47 8.70
N GLN A 82 4.51 3.61 8.50
CA GLN A 82 5.26 2.99 9.59
C GLN A 82 5.95 4.05 10.47
N SER A 83 6.69 4.98 9.85
CA SER A 83 7.39 6.05 10.57
C SER A 83 6.44 7.00 11.32
N ASN A 84 5.20 7.15 10.83
CA ASN A 84 4.18 8.00 11.45
C ASN A 84 3.27 7.25 12.46
N GLY A 85 3.60 6.01 12.83
CA GLY A 85 2.78 5.20 13.75
C GLY A 85 1.40 4.82 13.19
N LYS A 86 1.18 4.97 11.88
CA LYS A 86 -0.11 4.71 11.22
C LYS A 86 -0.31 3.25 10.83
N LEU A 87 -0.25 2.37 11.83
CA LEU A 87 -0.13 0.91 11.63
C LEU A 87 -1.34 0.26 10.92
N LYS A 88 -2.58 0.75 11.11
CA LYS A 88 -3.74 0.16 10.43
C LYS A 88 -3.71 0.46 8.92
N LEU A 89 -3.40 1.69 8.54
CA LEU A 89 -3.24 2.08 7.13
C LEU A 89 -2.07 1.36 6.46
N ARG A 90 -0.96 1.20 7.19
CA ARG A 90 0.19 0.39 6.75
C ARG A 90 -0.21 -1.05 6.45
N ASN A 91 -0.96 -1.69 7.36
CA ASN A 91 -1.41 -3.07 7.17
C ASN A 91 -2.30 -3.21 5.93
N VAL A 92 -3.16 -2.23 5.67
CA VAL A 92 -3.95 -2.19 4.44
C VAL A 92 -3.05 -2.14 3.21
N ASN A 93 -2.03 -1.27 3.20
CA ASN A 93 -1.08 -1.23 2.10
C ASN A 93 -0.35 -2.56 1.88
N LEU A 94 0.07 -3.24 2.96
CA LEU A 94 0.70 -4.55 2.87
C LEU A 94 -0.23 -5.60 2.25
N ILE A 95 -1.53 -5.56 2.57
CA ILE A 95 -2.54 -6.43 1.93
C ILE A 95 -2.60 -6.13 0.42
N PHE A 96 -2.66 -4.86 0.02
CA PHE A 96 -2.67 -4.49 -1.41
C PHE A 96 -1.41 -4.94 -2.14
N ILE A 97 -0.23 -4.76 -1.53
CA ILE A 97 1.05 -5.26 -2.06
C ILE A 97 0.97 -6.78 -2.26
N GLY A 98 0.56 -7.51 -1.22
CA GLY A 98 0.45 -8.96 -1.26
C GLY A 98 -0.49 -9.46 -2.35
N VAL A 99 -1.68 -8.86 -2.47
CA VAL A 99 -2.66 -9.20 -3.50
C VAL A 99 -2.10 -8.94 -4.91
N LEU A 100 -1.46 -7.79 -5.13
CA LEU A 100 -0.92 -7.45 -6.44
C LEU A 100 0.21 -8.40 -6.84
N LEU A 101 1.15 -8.68 -5.93
CA LEU A 101 2.23 -9.64 -6.16
C LEU A 101 1.70 -11.06 -6.37
N PHE A 102 0.65 -11.47 -5.67
CA PHE A 102 0.02 -12.77 -5.85
C PHE A 102 -0.58 -12.93 -7.25
N ILE A 103 -1.34 -11.93 -7.73
CA ILE A 103 -1.92 -11.94 -9.08
C ILE A 103 -0.82 -12.01 -10.14
N TYR A 104 0.21 -11.17 -10.03
CA TYR A 104 1.33 -11.17 -10.96
C TYR A 104 2.16 -12.46 -10.88
N GLY A 105 2.32 -13.04 -9.68
CA GLY A 105 2.98 -14.32 -9.49
C GLY A 105 2.25 -15.46 -10.19
N ILE A 106 0.92 -15.52 -10.07
CA ILE A 106 0.10 -16.49 -10.83
C ILE A 106 0.28 -16.29 -12.34
N GLY A 107 0.18 -15.05 -12.82
CA GLY A 107 0.36 -14.74 -14.24
C GLY A 107 1.74 -15.15 -14.77
N ALA A 108 2.79 -14.88 -14.00
CA ALA A 108 4.15 -15.29 -14.34
C ALA A 108 4.29 -16.81 -14.39
N ILE A 109 3.75 -17.55 -13.42
CA ILE A 109 3.75 -19.02 -13.42
C ILE A 109 3.02 -19.57 -14.66
N MET A 110 1.86 -18.99 -15.02
CA MET A 110 1.11 -19.43 -16.19
C MET A 110 1.86 -19.22 -17.52
N ILE A 111 2.68 -18.16 -17.62
CA ILE A 111 3.41 -17.80 -18.84
C ILE A 111 4.76 -18.53 -18.92
N PHE A 112 5.52 -18.55 -17.82
CA PHE A 112 6.92 -18.99 -17.77
C PHE A 112 7.12 -20.34 -17.08
N GLY A 113 6.12 -20.88 -16.39
CA GLY A 113 6.19 -22.14 -15.65
C GLY A 113 6.01 -23.40 -16.52
N ARG A 114 6.32 -23.31 -17.82
CA ARG A 114 6.37 -24.46 -18.73
C ARG A 114 7.76 -25.07 -18.75
#